data_AF-A0A0A9WTY9-F1
#
_entry.id   AF-A0A0A9WTY9-F1
#
_cell.length_a   1.000
_cell.length_b   1.000
_cell.length_c   1.000
_cell.angle_alpha   90.00
_cell.angle_beta   90.00
_cell.angle_gamma   90.00
#
_symmetry.space_group_name_H-M   'P 1'
#
loop_
_entity.id
_entity.type
_entity.pdbx_description
1 polymer ?
#
loop_
_entity_poly.entity_id
_entity_poly.type
_entity_poly.pdbx_seq_one_letter_code
_entity_poly.pdbx_strand_id
1 'polypeptide(L)'
;AGKWDVPITKVQPLPESEIFKPLITGKKKKKSWKRIITKVTFVGDGFTRKPPKYERFIRPRALRFRKAHVTHPELKATFCLDILGVKKNPQSPFYTQLGIMTKGTIIEVNV
;
A
#
# COMPACT_ATOMS: atom_id res chain seq x y z
N ALA A 1 10.16 31.08 -1.01
CA ALA A 1 10.16 29.82 -1.76
C ALA A 1 8.91 29.04 -1.36
N GLY A 2 7.86 29.16 -2.16
CA GLY A 2 6.47 29.14 -1.67
C GLY A 2 5.75 27.80 -1.83
N LYS A 3 5.12 27.36 -0.72
CA LYS A 3 3.76 26.81 -0.59
C LYS A 3 3.28 25.73 -1.59
N TRP A 4 4.12 24.77 -1.97
CA TRP A 4 3.68 23.51 -2.62
C TRP A 4 3.73 22.32 -1.66
N ASP A 5 3.61 22.59 -0.36
CA ASP A 5 3.66 21.56 0.66
C ASP A 5 2.37 20.75 0.66
N VAL A 6 2.52 19.43 0.69
CA VAL A 6 1.39 18.53 0.95
C VAL A 6 0.86 18.72 2.37
N PRO A 7 -0.45 18.50 2.61
CA PRO A 7 -1.04 18.65 3.95
C PRO A 7 -0.35 17.81 5.05
N ILE A 8 0.28 16.69 4.67
CA ILE A 8 1.05 15.83 5.57
C ILE A 8 2.50 15.78 5.05
N THR A 9 3.37 16.63 5.61
CA THR A 9 4.77 16.76 5.17
C THR A 9 5.70 15.72 5.80
N LYS A 10 5.49 15.37 7.07
CA LYS A 10 6.27 14.38 7.81
C LYS A 10 5.33 13.33 8.41
N VAL A 11 5.75 12.07 8.31
CA VAL A 11 5.00 10.93 8.84
C VAL A 11 5.95 10.13 9.73
N GLN A 12 5.40 9.54 10.79
CA GLN A 12 6.14 8.63 11.64
C GLN A 12 6.68 7.44 10.82
N PRO A 13 7.97 7.08 10.97
CA PRO A 13 8.51 5.89 10.33
C PRO A 13 7.86 4.65 10.94
N LEU A 14 7.42 3.73 10.08
CA LEU A 14 6.91 2.43 10.50
C LEU A 14 8.05 1.41 10.43
N PRO A 15 8.23 0.56 11.45
CA PRO A 15 9.22 -0.49 11.40
C PRO A 15 8.81 -1.55 10.35
N GLU A 16 9.80 -2.12 9.68
CA GLU A 16 9.57 -3.13 8.63
C GLU A 16 8.82 -4.36 9.16
N SER A 17 9.04 -4.73 10.43
CA SER A 17 8.36 -5.84 11.11
C SER A 17 6.85 -5.66 11.23
N GLU A 18 6.37 -4.41 11.29
CA GLU A 18 4.94 -4.11 11.36
C GLU A 18 4.27 -4.24 10.00
N ILE A 19 5.00 -3.95 8.91
CA ILE A 19 4.52 -4.01 7.53
C ILE A 19 4.59 -5.44 6.98
N PHE A 20 5.67 -6.16 7.28
CA PHE A 20 5.95 -7.48 6.73
C PHE A 20 5.98 -8.56 7.81
N LYS A 21 4.91 -9.34 7.88
CA LYS A 21 4.84 -10.51 8.73
C LYS A 21 5.58 -11.69 8.07
N PRO A 22 6.54 -12.35 8.74
CA PRO A 22 7.18 -13.55 8.18
C PRO A 22 6.17 -14.70 8.08
N LEU A 23 6.11 -15.35 6.91
CA LEU A 23 5.35 -16.59 6.73
C LEU A 23 6.32 -17.78 6.71
N ILE A 24 6.12 -18.69 7.65
CA ILE A 24 6.91 -19.91 7.79
C ILE A 24 6.23 -21.04 7.02
N THR A 25 7.01 -21.76 6.20
CA THR A 25 6.52 -22.79 5.28
C THR A 25 7.25 -24.13 5.44
N GLY A 26 6.64 -25.19 4.90
CA GLY A 26 7.15 -26.57 4.92
C GLY A 26 6.68 -27.36 6.15
N LYS A 27 6.69 -28.70 6.05
CA LYS A 27 6.22 -29.61 7.11
C LYS A 27 6.90 -29.36 8.46
N LYS A 28 8.22 -29.13 8.45
CA LYS A 28 9.02 -28.82 9.65
C LYS A 28 9.03 -27.33 10.04
N LYS A 29 8.30 -26.45 9.32
CA LYS A 29 8.22 -25.01 9.57
C LYS A 29 9.59 -24.32 9.76
N LYS A 30 10.56 -24.59 8.88
CA LYS A 30 11.91 -23.97 8.94
C LYS A 30 12.15 -22.89 7.86
N LYS A 31 11.27 -22.76 6.87
CA LYS A 31 11.48 -21.88 5.71
C LYS A 31 10.67 -20.59 5.85
N SER A 32 11.31 -19.49 6.22
CA SER A 32 10.67 -18.19 6.49
C SER A 32 11.00 -17.11 5.44
N TRP A 33 11.20 -17.47 4.17
CA TRP A 33 11.60 -16.50 3.12
C TRP A 33 10.43 -15.63 2.62
N LYS A 34 9.19 -16.07 2.84
CA LYS A 34 7.96 -15.35 2.44
C LYS A 34 7.58 -14.28 3.46
N ARG A 35 6.95 -13.21 2.98
CA ARG A 35 6.46 -12.08 3.76
C ARG A 35 5.01 -11.80 3.39
N ILE A 36 4.14 -11.71 4.39
CA ILE A 36 2.76 -11.23 4.23
C ILE A 36 2.75 -9.74 4.54
N ILE A 37 2.18 -8.95 3.64
CA ILE A 37 1.94 -7.53 3.87
C ILE A 37 0.68 -7.40 4.75
N THR A 38 0.83 -6.71 5.87
CA THR A 38 -0.22 -6.50 6.88
C THR A 38 -1.00 -5.20 6.67
N LYS A 39 -0.42 -4.27 5.90
CA LYS A 39 -1.02 -2.97 5.60
C LYS A 39 -1.89 -3.03 4.35
N VAL A 40 -2.74 -2.02 4.21
CA VAL A 40 -3.61 -1.81 3.05
C VAL A 40 -2.75 -1.66 1.79
N THR A 41 -3.17 -2.30 0.71
CA THR A 41 -2.47 -2.27 -0.57
C THR A 41 -3.42 -1.89 -1.70
N PHE A 42 -2.92 -1.15 -2.66
CA PHE A 42 -3.53 -1.01 -3.97
C PHE A 42 -2.89 -2.00 -4.93
N VAL A 43 -3.72 -2.56 -5.78
CA VAL A 43 -3.31 -3.52 -6.80
C VAL A 43 -4.14 -3.20 -8.03
N GLY A 44 -3.48 -2.91 -9.15
CA GLY A 44 -4.15 -2.54 -10.40
C GLY A 44 -5.01 -3.67 -10.97
N ASP A 45 -5.91 -3.30 -11.89
CA ASP A 45 -6.99 -4.16 -12.39
C ASP A 45 -6.50 -5.41 -13.14
N GLY A 46 -5.31 -5.39 -13.72
CA GLY A 46 -4.67 -6.53 -14.39
C GLY A 46 -3.86 -7.46 -13.47
N PHE A 47 -4.02 -7.40 -12.15
CA PHE A 47 -3.16 -8.18 -11.26
C PHE A 47 -3.51 -9.67 -11.21
N THR A 48 -2.62 -10.46 -11.79
CA THR A 48 -2.57 -11.91 -11.62
C THR A 48 -1.53 -12.28 -10.56
N ARG A 49 -1.89 -13.17 -9.63
CA ARG A 49 -0.92 -13.68 -8.64
C ARG A 49 0.14 -14.52 -9.34
N LYS A 50 1.40 -14.32 -8.94
CA LYS A 50 2.50 -15.21 -9.34
C LYS A 50 2.29 -16.59 -8.72
N PRO A 51 2.81 -17.67 -9.35
CA PRO A 51 2.75 -19.01 -8.77
C PRO A 51 3.32 -19.01 -7.33
N PRO A 52 2.74 -19.80 -6.39
CA PRO A 52 3.12 -19.74 -4.98
C PRO A 52 4.60 -19.98 -4.70
N LYS A 53 5.32 -20.66 -5.59
CA LYS A 53 6.76 -20.91 -5.47
C LYS A 53 7.62 -19.65 -5.67
N TYR A 54 7.15 -18.69 -6.46
CA TYR A 54 7.88 -17.46 -6.82
C TYR A 54 7.33 -16.22 -6.10
N GLU A 55 6.18 -16.31 -5.45
CA GLU A 55 5.60 -15.22 -4.67
C GLU A 55 6.28 -15.10 -3.29
N ARG A 56 7.18 -14.11 -3.15
CA ARG A 56 7.83 -13.77 -1.87
C ARG A 56 6.98 -12.82 -1.03
N PHE A 57 6.46 -11.75 -1.64
CA PHE A 57 5.62 -10.75 -0.98
C PHE A 57 4.16 -11.01 -1.30
N ILE A 58 3.40 -11.42 -0.28
CA ILE A 58 1.99 -11.78 -0.40
C ILE A 58 1.17 -10.56 -0.01
N ARG A 59 0.29 -10.12 -0.92
CA ARG A 59 -0.71 -9.07 -0.69
C ARG A 59 -2.08 -9.73 -0.48
N PRO A 60 -2.59 -9.87 0.75
CA PRO A 60 -3.88 -10.54 1.00
C PRO A 60 -5.05 -9.82 0.32
N ARG A 61 -6.00 -10.54 -0.27
CA ARG A 61 -7.15 -9.94 -1.00
C ARG A 61 -7.99 -9.03 -0.10
N ALA A 62 -8.17 -9.39 1.17
CA ALA A 62 -8.92 -8.61 2.14
C ALA A 62 -8.32 -7.22 2.41
N LEU A 63 -7.02 -7.04 2.14
CA LEU A 63 -6.31 -5.77 2.32
C LEU A 63 -6.10 -5.03 0.99
N ARG A 64 -6.74 -5.48 -0.11
CA ARG A 64 -6.66 -4.82 -1.41
C ARG A 64 -7.85 -3.88 -1.57
N PHE A 65 -7.59 -2.58 -1.49
CA PHE A 65 -8.62 -1.55 -1.64
C PHE A 65 -8.53 -0.97 -3.05
N ARG A 66 -9.69 -0.77 -3.68
CA ARG A 66 -9.82 -0.15 -5.01
C ARG A 66 -10.46 1.23 -4.97
N LYS A 67 -11.13 1.59 -3.87
CA LYS A 67 -11.79 2.88 -3.67
C LYS A 67 -11.17 3.63 -2.51
N ALA A 68 -11.18 4.95 -2.61
CA ALA A 68 -10.76 5.85 -1.55
C ALA A 68 -11.87 6.87 -1.26
N HIS A 69 -12.06 7.17 0.02
CA HIS A 69 -12.86 8.32 0.43
C HIS A 69 -11.99 9.57 0.38
N VAL A 70 -12.30 10.48 -0.55
CA VAL A 70 -11.56 11.71 -0.79
C VAL A 70 -12.42 12.89 -0.37
N THR A 71 -11.84 13.81 0.41
CA THR A 71 -12.52 15.04 0.83
C THR A 71 -11.96 16.22 0.06
N HIS A 72 -12.83 17.00 -0.59
CA HIS A 72 -12.41 18.24 -1.23
C HIS A 72 -12.41 19.38 -0.21
N PRO A 73 -11.27 20.05 0.08
CA PRO A 73 -11.19 21.06 1.13
C PRO A 73 -12.13 22.26 0.95
N GLU A 74 -12.31 22.73 -0.30
CA GLU A 74 -13.13 23.91 -0.58
C GLU A 74 -14.64 23.62 -0.55
N LEU A 75 -15.08 22.56 -1.25
CA LEU A 75 -16.48 22.13 -1.30
C LEU A 75 -16.98 21.49 0.01
N LYS A 76 -16.07 21.09 0.91
CA LYS A 76 -16.37 20.37 2.17
C LYS A 76 -17.24 19.12 1.97
N ALA A 77 -17.08 18.47 0.81
CA ALA A 77 -17.81 17.27 0.44
C ALA A 77 -16.85 16.07 0.31
N THR A 78 -17.38 14.87 0.55
CA THR A 78 -16.64 13.61 0.48
C THR A 78 -17.13 12.76 -0.68
N PHE A 79 -16.22 12.24 -1.49
CA PHE A 79 -16.50 11.39 -2.64
C PHE A 79 -15.84 10.01 -2.47
N CYS A 80 -16.53 8.96 -2.91
CA CYS A 80 -15.98 7.60 -2.94
C CYS A 80 -15.49 7.30 -4.35
N LEU A 81 -14.22 7.62 -4.59
CA LEU A 81 -13.60 7.58 -5.92
C LEU A 81 -12.75 6.33 -6.10
N ASP A 82 -12.61 5.88 -7.34
CA ASP A 82 -11.75 4.75 -7.68
C ASP A 82 -10.27 5.19 -7.67
N ILE A 83 -9.40 4.34 -7.12
CA ILE A 83 -7.95 4.52 -7.08
C ILE A 83 -7.38 4.05 -8.41
N LEU A 84 -6.59 4.90 -9.07
CA LEU A 84 -5.88 4.58 -10.31
C LEU A 84 -4.48 4.02 -10.03
N GLY A 85 -3.80 4.57 -9.02
CA GLY A 85 -2.42 4.21 -8.74
C GLY A 85 -1.89 4.77 -7.42
N VAL A 86 -0.76 4.22 -6.97
CA VAL A 86 0.02 4.75 -5.85
C VAL A 86 1.24 5.47 -6.42
N LYS A 87 1.31 6.79 -6.20
CA LYS A 87 2.38 7.61 -6.78
C LYS A 87 3.63 7.65 -5.92
N LYS A 88 3.46 7.83 -4.61
CA LYS A 88 4.58 7.95 -3.67
C LYS A 88 4.19 7.50 -2.27
N ASN A 89 4.92 6.53 -1.73
CA ASN A 89 4.92 6.23 -0.31
C ASN A 89 6.08 7.00 0.36
N PRO A 90 5.84 7.71 1.50
CA PRO A 90 6.86 8.53 2.15
C PRO A 90 8.00 7.72 2.78
N GLN A 91 7.81 6.42 3.03
CA GLN A 91 8.80 5.59 3.74
C GLN A 91 9.83 4.96 2.82
N SER A 92 9.42 4.48 1.64
CA SER A 92 10.33 3.85 0.70
C SER A 92 9.70 3.74 -0.69
N PRO A 93 10.49 3.93 -1.78
CA PRO A 93 10.02 3.67 -3.15
C PRO A 93 9.64 2.19 -3.35
N PHE A 94 10.23 1.26 -2.60
CA PHE A 94 9.87 -0.15 -2.64
C PHE A 94 8.40 -0.38 -2.22
N TYR A 95 7.90 0.42 -1.27
CA TYR A 95 6.52 0.33 -0.80
C TYR A 95 5.55 0.90 -1.84
N THR A 96 5.96 1.94 -2.58
CA THR A 96 5.24 2.45 -3.74
C THR A 96 5.06 1.36 -4.80
N GLN A 97 6.12 0.63 -5.15
CA GLN A 97 6.06 -0.46 -6.14
C GLN A 97 5.14 -1.61 -5.70
N LEU A 98 5.15 -1.95 -4.41
CA LEU A 98 4.24 -2.95 -3.85
C LEU A 98 2.79 -2.45 -3.74
N GLY A 99 2.56 -1.14 -3.89
CA GLY A 99 1.28 -0.49 -3.72
C GLY A 99 0.84 -0.38 -2.27
N ILE A 100 1.77 -0.37 -1.32
CA ILE A 100 1.44 -0.28 0.12
C ILE A 100 0.98 1.15 0.43
N MET A 101 -0.20 1.24 1.04
CA MET A 101 -0.82 2.48 1.46
C MET A 101 -0.68 2.63 2.98
N THR A 102 0.13 3.60 3.39
CA THR A 102 0.32 4.05 4.77
C THR A 102 -0.02 5.54 4.88
N LYS A 103 -0.04 6.10 6.10
CA LYS A 103 -0.30 7.52 6.31
C LYS A 103 0.67 8.37 5.46
N GLY A 104 0.15 9.39 4.78
CA GLY A 104 0.92 10.26 3.89
C GLY A 104 1.31 9.65 2.55
N THR A 105 0.74 8.49 2.17
CA THR A 105 0.88 7.97 0.80
C THR A 105 0.09 8.84 -0.17
N ILE A 106 0.71 9.24 -1.27
CA ILE A 106 0.09 9.99 -2.34
C ILE A 106 -0.46 8.99 -3.37
N ILE A 107 -1.76 9.11 -3.66
CA ILE A 107 -2.49 8.24 -4.57
C ILE A 107 -3.11 9.06 -5.71
N GLU A 108 -3.21 8.43 -6.88
CA GLU A 108 -3.94 8.96 -8.04
C GLU A 108 -5.37 8.40 -7.97
N VAL A 109 -6.36 9.28 -8.07
CA VAL A 109 -7.79 8.94 -8.00
C VAL A 109 -8.51 9.42 -9.25
N ASN A 110 -9.54 8.70 -9.65
CA ASN A 110 -10.42 9.10 -10.74
C ASN A 110 -11.37 10.20 -10.26
N VAL A 111 -11.44 11.33 -10.96
CA VAL A 111 -12.26 12.51 -10.60
C VAL A 111 -13.45 12.61 -11.53
#